data_AF-A0A6N9PFI0-F1
#
_entry.id   AF-A0A6N9PFI0-F1
#
_cell.length_a   1.000
_cell.length_b   1.000
_cell.length_c   1.000
_cell.angle_alpha   90.00
_cell.angle_beta   90.00
_cell.angle_gamma   90.00
#
_symmetry.space_group_name_H-M   'P 1'
#
loop_
_entity.id
_entity.type
_entity.pdbx_description
1 polymer ?
#
loop_
_entity_poly.entity_id
_entity_poly.type
_entity_poly.pdbx_seq_one_letter_code
_entity_poly.pdbx_strand_id
1 'polypeptide(L)'
;MYIQENLTTTPHEVPGCSWELPDALAEKFYRFGAFAKLVLNDDRSAIADIVEDTERRGAHEKARARKAQERAEQEAEREREQQQAALEKQGVAIMARSMFRSTAVAMSADDVIRCRALAEEWAPGAFAVGDVRTEDGVPYRCCQEHDSTDNPDWNPKAAPALWAPYHGATPETALAWIAPTGAHDLYKQGECMVWTDGIVMRAKRDTNFSPEESPS
;
A
#
# COMPACT_ATOMS: atom_id res chain seq x y z
N MET A 1 -6.26 17.01 -17.32
CA MET A 1 -7.42 16.40 -18.02
C MET A 1 -8.34 17.52 -18.45
N TYR A 2 -8.23 17.99 -19.70
CA TYR A 2 -9.01 19.13 -20.20
C TYR A 2 -10.43 18.66 -20.50
N ILE A 3 -11.43 19.28 -19.87
CA ILE A 3 -12.82 19.03 -20.20
C ILE A 3 -13.16 19.97 -21.35
N GLN A 4 -13.24 19.42 -22.55
CA GLN A 4 -13.89 20.09 -23.66
C GLN A 4 -15.40 20.04 -23.36
N GLU A 5 -15.91 21.06 -22.66
CA GLU A 5 -17.35 21.29 -22.61
C GLU A 5 -17.77 21.66 -24.03
N ASN A 6 -18.19 20.66 -24.80
CA ASN A 6 -18.92 20.88 -26.05
C ASN A 6 -20.18 21.65 -25.67
N LEU A 7 -20.12 22.97 -25.79
CA LEU A 7 -21.31 23.79 -26.02
C LEU A 7 -21.88 23.30 -27.35
N THR A 8 -22.69 22.24 -27.31
CA THR A 8 -23.63 21.88 -28.38
C THR A 8 -24.67 22.98 -28.45
N THR A 9 -24.23 24.13 -28.93
CA THR A 9 -25.10 25.10 -29.57
C THR A 9 -25.41 24.43 -30.89
N THR A 10 -26.56 23.76 -30.99
CA THR A 10 -27.11 23.37 -32.28
C THR A 10 -27.07 24.63 -33.15
N PRO A 11 -26.36 24.62 -34.30
CA PRO A 11 -26.34 25.79 -35.18
C PRO A 11 -27.79 26.11 -35.51
N HIS A 12 -28.30 27.23 -34.98
CA HIS A 12 -29.63 27.66 -35.35
C HIS A 12 -29.48 28.32 -36.71
N GLU A 13 -29.59 27.50 -37.76
CA GLU A 13 -29.67 28.01 -39.12
C GLU A 13 -30.97 28.82 -39.22
N VAL A 14 -30.83 30.10 -39.60
CA VAL A 14 -31.98 30.96 -39.90
C VAL A 14 -32.17 30.86 -41.42
N PRO A 15 -33.24 30.22 -41.90
CA PRO A 15 -33.43 29.99 -43.33
C PRO A 15 -33.44 31.32 -44.11
N GLY A 16 -32.58 31.43 -45.13
CA GLY A 16 -32.45 32.63 -45.96
C GLY A 16 -31.44 33.68 -45.46
N CYS A 17 -30.78 33.46 -44.33
CA CYS A 17 -29.73 34.34 -43.83
C CYS A 17 -28.35 33.68 -43.95
N SER A 18 -27.48 34.25 -44.79
CA SER A 18 -26.04 33.97 -44.80
C SER A 18 -25.32 35.12 -44.09
N TRP A 19 -24.42 34.80 -43.18
CA TRP A 19 -23.61 35.80 -42.48
C TRP A 19 -22.15 35.57 -42.84
N GLU A 20 -21.55 36.52 -43.54
CA GLU A 20 -20.10 36.56 -43.72
C GLU A 20 -19.51 37.39 -42.59
N LEU A 21 -18.48 36.85 -41.92
CA LEU A 21 -17.71 37.60 -40.94
C LEU A 21 -16.83 38.60 -41.69
N PRO A 22 -17.02 39.92 -41.53
CA PRO A 22 -16.18 40.89 -42.22
C PRO A 22 -14.72 40.72 -41.79
N ASP A 23 -13.78 40.75 -42.74
CA ASP A 23 -12.34 40.59 -42.46
C ASP A 23 -11.84 41.54 -41.36
N ALA A 24 -12.36 42.77 -41.35
CA ALA A 24 -12.05 43.79 -40.35
C ALA A 24 -12.45 43.41 -38.90
N LEU A 25 -13.38 42.46 -38.73
CA LEU A 25 -13.87 41.99 -37.42
C LEU A 25 -13.37 40.57 -37.08
N ALA A 26 -12.71 39.88 -38.01
CA ALA A 26 -12.22 38.52 -37.81
C ALA A 26 -11.28 38.41 -36.60
N GLU A 27 -10.37 39.36 -36.42
CA GLU A 27 -9.44 39.38 -35.28
C GLU A 27 -10.18 39.43 -33.94
N LYS A 28 -11.21 40.30 -33.81
CA LYS A 28 -12.00 40.42 -32.59
C LYS A 28 -12.77 39.13 -32.29
N PHE A 29 -13.36 38.53 -33.33
CA PHE A 29 -14.07 37.25 -33.20
C PHE A 29 -13.17 36.15 -32.64
N TYR A 30 -11.98 35.95 -33.23
CA TYR A 30 -11.04 34.93 -32.76
C TYR A 30 -10.44 35.25 -31.39
N ARG A 31 -10.16 36.53 -31.10
CA ARG A 31 -9.63 36.97 -29.80
C ARG A 31 -10.62 36.71 -28.66
N PHE A 32 -11.91 37.00 -28.86
CA PHE A 32 -12.92 36.81 -27.83
C PHE A 32 -13.46 35.38 -27.77
N GLY A 33 -13.39 34.67 -28.91
CA GLY A 33 -13.76 33.26 -29.03
C GLY A 33 -15.19 32.99 -28.57
N ALA A 34 -15.36 32.07 -27.62
CA ALA A 34 -16.66 31.72 -27.03
C ALA A 34 -17.37 32.88 -26.30
N PHE A 35 -16.69 34.02 -26.13
CA PHE A 35 -17.21 35.22 -25.48
C PHE A 35 -17.38 36.38 -26.46
N ALA A 36 -17.36 36.14 -27.78
CA ALA A 36 -17.71 37.14 -28.77
C ALA A 36 -19.23 37.44 -28.74
N LYS A 37 -19.59 38.72 -28.59
CA LYS A 37 -20.96 39.22 -28.70
C LYS A 37 -21.08 40.07 -29.95
N LEU A 38 -21.97 39.66 -30.85
CA LEU A 38 -22.22 40.36 -32.12
C LEU A 38 -23.07 41.60 -31.86
N VAL A 39 -22.63 42.74 -32.39
CA VAL A 39 -23.41 43.98 -32.45
C VAL A 39 -23.91 44.12 -33.87
N LEU A 40 -25.22 44.20 -34.07
CA LEU A 40 -25.83 44.37 -35.39
C LEU A 40 -26.13 45.85 -35.63
N ASN A 41 -26.22 46.24 -36.90
CA ASN A 41 -26.77 47.54 -37.28
C ASN A 41 -28.24 47.66 -36.86
N ASP A 42 -28.80 48.88 -36.86
CA ASP A 42 -30.17 49.17 -36.39
C ASP A 42 -31.26 48.34 -37.09
N ASP A 43 -31.09 48.08 -38.38
CA ASP A 43 -31.99 47.27 -39.22
C ASP A 43 -31.73 45.75 -39.10
N ARG A 44 -30.71 45.37 -38.32
CA ARG A 44 -30.23 43.99 -38.11
C ARG A 44 -29.81 43.26 -39.38
N SER A 45 -29.47 43.97 -40.45
CA SER A 45 -29.10 43.36 -41.73
C SER A 45 -27.64 42.89 -41.79
N ALA A 46 -26.75 43.45 -40.95
CA ALA A 46 -25.33 43.12 -40.93
C ALA A 46 -24.71 43.27 -39.53
N ILE A 47 -23.53 42.67 -39.34
CA ILE A 47 -22.70 42.82 -38.12
C ILE A 47 -21.98 44.16 -38.20
N ALA A 48 -22.27 45.04 -37.25
CA ALA A 48 -21.65 46.36 -37.08
C ALA A 48 -20.30 46.27 -36.35
N ASP A 49 -20.24 45.45 -35.29
CA ASP A 49 -19.03 45.24 -34.49
C ASP A 49 -19.09 43.91 -33.74
N ILE A 50 -17.97 43.52 -33.15
CA ILE A 50 -17.87 42.40 -32.21
C ILE A 50 -17.22 42.92 -30.94
N VAL A 51 -17.93 42.75 -29.83
CA VAL A 51 -17.43 43.12 -28.50
C VAL A 51 -17.27 41.87 -27.64
N GLU A 52 -16.48 41.98 -26.59
CA GLU A 52 -16.33 40.91 -25.61
C GLU A 52 -17.52 40.90 -24.65
N ASP A 53 -18.12 39.74 -24.45
CA ASP A 53 -19.06 39.48 -23.36
C ASP A 53 -18.28 39.27 -22.05
N THR A 54 -17.84 40.37 -21.46
CA THR A 54 -17.04 40.39 -20.22
C THR A 54 -17.80 39.82 -19.03
N GLU A 55 -19.12 39.99 -18.99
CA GLU A 55 -19.99 39.39 -17.97
C GLU A 55 -20.00 37.86 -18.08
N ARG A 56 -20.22 37.32 -19.29
CA ARG A 56 -20.20 35.88 -19.54
C ARG A 56 -18.82 35.28 -19.29
N ARG A 57 -17.74 35.97 -19.69
CA ARG A 57 -16.36 35.53 -19.40
C ARG A 57 -16.10 35.49 -17.91
N GLY A 58 -16.43 36.56 -17.19
CA GLY A 58 -16.28 36.60 -15.72
C GLY A 58 -17.10 35.53 -15.01
N ALA A 59 -18.32 35.24 -15.47
CA ALA A 59 -19.14 34.16 -14.95
C ALA A 59 -18.52 32.77 -15.19
N HIS A 60 -17.98 32.53 -16.40
CA HIS A 60 -17.30 31.28 -16.73
C HIS A 60 -16.04 31.07 -15.90
N GLU A 61 -15.21 32.10 -15.75
CA GLU A 61 -13.99 32.05 -14.94
C GLU A 61 -14.30 31.78 -13.46
N LYS A 62 -15.31 32.46 -12.90
CA LYS A 62 -15.78 32.19 -11.53
C LYS A 62 -16.28 30.75 -11.37
N ALA A 63 -17.05 30.24 -12.33
CA ALA A 63 -17.54 28.86 -12.30
C ALA A 63 -16.39 27.86 -12.39
N ARG A 64 -15.38 28.12 -13.24
CA ARG A 64 -14.18 27.29 -13.37
C ARG A 64 -13.34 27.32 -12.09
N ALA A 65 -13.15 28.50 -11.51
CA ALA A 65 -12.42 28.66 -10.24
C ALA A 65 -13.13 27.92 -9.10
N ARG A 66 -14.46 28.04 -9.00
CA ARG A 66 -15.27 27.31 -8.01
C ARG A 66 -15.13 25.79 -8.19
N LYS A 67 -15.30 25.27 -9.41
CA LYS A 67 -15.10 23.84 -9.70
C LYS A 67 -13.67 23.37 -9.38
N ALA A 68 -12.66 24.23 -9.58
CA ALA A 68 -11.27 23.91 -9.26
C ALA A 68 -11.04 23.87 -7.75
N GLN A 69 -11.60 24.82 -7.01
CA GLN A 69 -11.57 24.85 -5.55
C GLN A 69 -12.29 23.65 -4.94
N GLU A 70 -13.51 23.34 -5.41
CA GLU A 70 -14.28 22.17 -4.97
C GLU A 70 -13.48 20.87 -5.18
N ARG A 71 -12.79 20.72 -6.33
CA ARG A 71 -11.92 19.56 -6.57
C ARG A 71 -10.71 19.52 -5.64
N ALA A 72 -10.06 20.65 -5.41
CA ALA A 72 -8.91 20.73 -4.50
C ALA A 72 -9.32 20.42 -3.05
N GLU A 73 -10.49 20.88 -2.62
CA GLU A 73 -11.06 20.56 -1.30
C GLU A 73 -11.37 19.08 -1.18
N GLN A 74 -11.99 18.46 -2.20
CA GLN A 74 -12.25 17.01 -2.23
C GLN A 74 -10.97 16.18 -2.25
N GLU A 75 -9.94 16.62 -2.97
CA GLU A 75 -8.64 15.96 -3.00
C GLU A 75 -7.95 16.04 -1.63
N ALA A 76 -7.95 17.23 -1.00
CA ALA A 76 -7.40 17.42 0.34
C ALA A 76 -8.17 16.61 1.41
N GLU A 77 -9.50 16.49 1.29
CA GLU A 77 -10.31 15.65 2.17
C GLU A 77 -9.94 14.17 2.02
N ARG A 78 -9.85 13.67 0.78
CA ARG A 78 -9.40 12.29 0.49
C ARG A 78 -8.00 12.02 1.00
N GLU A 79 -7.08 12.97 0.86
CA GLU A 79 -5.71 12.86 1.38
C GLU A 79 -5.72 12.77 2.91
N ARG A 80 -6.52 13.59 3.60
CA ARG A 80 -6.69 13.53 5.05
C ARG A 80 -7.30 12.20 5.50
N GLU A 81 -8.32 11.71 4.81
CA GLU A 81 -8.92 10.41 5.09
C GLU A 81 -7.91 9.27 4.91
N GLN A 82 -7.11 9.31 3.83
CA GLN A 82 -6.03 8.33 3.61
C GLN A 82 -4.95 8.40 4.68
N GLN A 83 -4.54 9.60 5.09
CA GLN A 83 -3.57 9.80 6.17
C GLN A 83 -4.11 9.27 7.51
N GLN A 84 -5.37 9.57 7.83
CA GLN A 84 -6.03 9.09 9.03
C GLN A 84 -6.14 7.56 9.03
N ALA A 85 -6.59 6.96 7.92
CA ALA A 85 -6.65 5.51 7.77
C ALA A 85 -5.26 4.84 7.85
N ALA A 86 -4.21 5.50 7.36
CA ALA A 86 -2.84 5.02 7.50
C ALA A 86 -2.37 5.07 8.96
N LEU A 87 -2.67 6.15 9.68
CA LEU A 87 -2.35 6.30 11.10
C LEU A 87 -3.07 5.23 11.94
N GLU A 88 -4.35 4.97 11.67
CA GLU A 88 -5.13 3.92 12.34
C GLU A 88 -4.53 2.53 12.08
N LYS A 89 -4.17 2.22 10.83
CA LYS A 89 -3.47 0.96 10.50
C LYS A 89 -2.13 0.82 11.23
N GLN A 90 -1.35 1.89 11.33
CA GLN A 90 -0.10 1.91 12.09
C GLN A 90 -0.35 1.65 13.58
N GLY A 91 -1.37 2.28 14.17
CA GLY A 91 -1.77 2.06 15.56
C GLY A 91 -2.14 0.60 15.83
N VAL A 92 -2.94 -0.01 14.97
CA VAL A 92 -3.30 -1.44 15.06
C VAL A 92 -2.04 -2.32 14.99
N ALA A 93 -1.12 -2.04 14.06
CA ALA A 93 0.10 -2.81 13.92
C ALA A 93 1.01 -2.72 15.16
N ILE A 94 1.17 -1.52 15.74
CA ILE A 94 1.93 -1.31 16.98
C ILE A 94 1.33 -2.12 18.13
N MET A 95 0.01 -2.03 18.31
CA MET A 95 -0.68 -2.77 19.37
C MET A 95 -0.58 -4.28 19.16
N ALA A 96 -0.76 -4.77 17.93
CA ALA A 96 -0.64 -6.19 17.60
C ALA A 96 0.77 -6.73 17.88
N ARG A 97 1.83 -5.99 17.53
CA ARG A 97 3.22 -6.35 17.82
C ARG A 97 3.50 -6.38 19.33
N SER A 98 3.01 -5.38 20.06
CA SER A 98 3.14 -5.32 21.52
C SER A 98 2.46 -6.51 22.19
N MET A 99 1.21 -6.80 21.80
CA MET A 99 0.47 -7.97 22.27
C MET A 99 1.23 -9.26 21.94
N PHE A 100 1.64 -9.45 20.68
CA PHE A 100 2.41 -10.62 20.26
C PHE A 100 3.67 -10.81 21.12
N ARG A 101 4.48 -9.76 21.32
CA ARG A 101 5.68 -9.82 22.18
C ARG A 101 5.36 -10.32 23.60
N SER A 102 4.27 -9.83 24.19
CA SER A 102 3.87 -10.22 25.55
C SER A 102 3.26 -11.61 25.67
N THR A 103 2.66 -12.15 24.61
CA THR A 103 1.92 -13.42 24.66
C THR A 103 2.61 -14.57 23.96
N ALA A 104 3.60 -14.31 23.08
CA ALA A 104 4.20 -15.32 22.21
C ALA A 104 4.78 -16.52 22.96
N VAL A 105 5.33 -16.31 24.15
CA VAL A 105 5.88 -17.38 25.00
C VAL A 105 4.85 -18.44 25.39
N ALA A 106 3.56 -18.06 25.45
CA ALA A 106 2.46 -18.97 25.80
C ALA A 106 1.70 -19.49 24.57
N MET A 107 2.04 -19.03 23.37
CA MET A 107 1.42 -19.48 22.13
C MET A 107 1.98 -20.82 21.68
N SER A 108 1.18 -21.58 20.94
CA SER A 108 1.67 -22.77 20.24
C SER A 108 2.68 -22.36 19.15
N ALA A 109 3.57 -23.28 18.75
CA ALA A 109 4.50 -23.01 17.65
C ALA A 109 3.76 -22.67 16.34
N ASP A 110 2.63 -23.33 16.08
CA ASP A 110 1.78 -23.04 14.93
C ASP A 110 1.25 -21.61 14.94
N ASP A 111 0.77 -21.14 16.09
CA ASP A 111 0.25 -19.77 16.20
C ASP A 111 1.37 -18.74 16.08
N VAL A 112 2.55 -19.01 16.66
CA VAL A 112 3.73 -18.15 16.48
C VAL A 112 4.11 -18.06 15.00
N ILE A 113 4.11 -19.19 14.29
CA ILE A 113 4.41 -19.23 12.85
C ILE A 113 3.34 -18.48 12.05
N ARG A 114 2.05 -18.62 12.37
CA ARG A 114 0.97 -17.86 11.70
C ARG A 114 1.09 -16.36 11.94
N CYS A 115 1.53 -15.96 13.13
CA CYS A 115 1.69 -14.57 13.53
C CYS A 115 3.11 -14.00 13.29
N ARG A 116 4.01 -14.73 12.64
CA ARG A 116 5.44 -14.36 12.53
C ARG A 116 5.72 -12.99 11.91
N ALA A 117 4.79 -12.43 11.12
CA ALA A 117 4.89 -11.06 10.61
C ALA A 117 4.78 -9.97 11.70
N LEU A 118 4.31 -10.33 12.90
CA LEU A 118 4.27 -9.48 14.09
C LEU A 118 5.56 -9.58 14.92
N ALA A 119 6.40 -10.60 14.70
CA ALA A 119 7.72 -10.66 15.31
C ALA A 119 8.64 -9.62 14.64
N GLU A 120 9.52 -9.03 15.44
CA GLU A 120 10.57 -8.17 14.92
C GLU A 120 11.66 -9.02 14.26
N GLU A 121 12.21 -8.50 13.16
CA GLU A 121 13.46 -9.02 12.60
C GLU A 121 14.56 -8.90 13.66
N TRP A 122 15.45 -9.88 13.71
CA TRP A 122 16.53 -9.88 14.66
C TRP A 122 17.46 -8.68 14.42
N ALA A 123 17.86 -8.05 15.51
CA ALA A 123 18.89 -7.03 15.55
C ALA A 123 19.63 -7.15 16.89
N PRO A 124 20.92 -6.76 16.98
CA PRO A 124 21.65 -6.75 18.23
C PRO A 124 20.91 -6.04 19.37
N GLY A 125 20.91 -6.65 20.55
CA GLY A 125 20.26 -6.11 21.75
C GLY A 125 20.14 -7.14 22.89
N ALA A 126 19.46 -6.72 23.96
CA ALA A 126 19.15 -7.55 25.12
C ALA A 126 17.90 -8.40 24.88
N PHE A 127 17.99 -9.69 25.21
CA PHE A 127 16.94 -10.68 25.00
C PHE A 127 16.69 -11.51 26.25
N ALA A 128 15.42 -11.71 26.58
CA ALA A 128 14.97 -12.62 27.62
C ALA A 128 14.59 -13.99 27.03
N VAL A 129 14.58 -15.03 27.86
CA VAL A 129 14.12 -16.36 27.45
C VAL A 129 12.66 -16.29 26.97
N GLY A 130 12.39 -16.86 25.79
CA GLY A 130 11.08 -16.84 25.17
C GLY A 130 10.80 -15.64 24.25
N ASP A 131 11.69 -14.65 24.20
CA ASP A 131 11.60 -13.59 23.19
C ASP A 131 11.60 -14.19 21.78
N VAL A 132 10.74 -13.66 20.90
CA VAL A 132 10.62 -14.13 19.52
C VAL A 132 11.19 -13.11 18.55
N ARG A 133 12.08 -13.56 17.67
CA ARG A 133 12.62 -12.78 16.55
C ARG A 133 12.55 -13.57 15.25
N THR A 134 12.53 -12.87 14.12
CA THR A 134 12.63 -13.48 12.81
C THR A 134 14.01 -13.28 12.20
N GLU A 135 14.49 -14.29 11.50
CA GLU A 135 15.69 -14.24 10.68
C GLU A 135 15.35 -14.93 9.35
N ASP A 136 15.50 -14.23 8.22
CA ASP A 136 15.06 -14.70 6.89
C ASP A 136 13.59 -15.19 6.85
N GLY A 137 12.71 -14.57 7.64
CA GLY A 137 11.30 -14.92 7.72
C GLY A 137 10.98 -16.16 8.55
N VAL A 138 11.97 -16.80 9.18
CA VAL A 138 11.79 -17.90 10.14
C VAL A 138 11.73 -17.34 11.56
N PRO A 139 10.69 -17.63 12.36
CA PRO A 139 10.64 -17.23 13.76
C PRO A 139 11.50 -18.15 14.64
N TYR A 140 12.28 -17.56 15.52
CA TYR A 140 13.11 -18.21 16.52
C TYR A 140 12.70 -17.74 17.91
N ARG A 141 12.82 -18.63 18.90
CA ARG A 141 12.74 -18.29 20.32
C ARG A 141 14.12 -18.14 20.91
N CYS A 142 14.29 -17.14 21.75
CA CYS A 142 15.45 -16.99 22.61
C CYS A 142 15.44 -18.10 23.68
N CYS A 143 16.50 -18.89 23.73
CA CYS A 143 16.64 -20.04 24.65
C CYS A 143 17.30 -19.64 25.97
N GLN A 144 18.12 -18.60 25.97
CA GLN A 144 18.93 -18.17 27.12
C GLN A 144 18.95 -16.64 27.18
N GLU A 145 18.78 -16.06 28.36
CA GLU A 145 18.92 -14.61 28.53
C GLU A 145 20.33 -14.15 28.16
N HIS A 146 20.44 -13.12 27.31
CA HIS A 146 21.72 -12.61 26.84
C HIS A 146 21.60 -11.16 26.33
N ASP A 147 22.75 -10.51 26.14
CA ASP A 147 22.86 -9.24 25.42
C ASP A 147 23.83 -9.40 24.25
N SER A 148 23.33 -9.18 23.03
CA SER A 148 24.06 -9.30 21.78
C SER A 148 24.52 -7.95 21.21
N THR A 149 24.34 -6.83 21.94
CA THR A 149 24.66 -5.47 21.47
C THR A 149 26.06 -5.36 20.87
N ASP A 150 27.07 -5.97 21.52
CA ASP A 150 28.47 -5.99 21.06
C ASP A 150 28.86 -7.29 20.32
N ASN A 151 27.89 -8.17 20.03
CA ASN A 151 28.10 -9.49 19.43
C ASN A 151 27.14 -9.72 18.24
N PRO A 152 27.34 -9.07 17.08
CA PRO A 152 26.44 -9.18 15.93
C PRO A 152 26.35 -10.59 15.32
N ASP A 153 27.34 -11.45 15.60
CA ASP A 153 27.33 -12.85 15.18
C ASP A 153 26.45 -13.75 16.08
N TRP A 154 25.79 -13.19 17.10
CA TRP A 154 24.84 -13.92 17.96
C TRP A 154 23.41 -13.93 17.42
N ASN A 155 23.26 -13.83 16.10
CA ASN A 155 21.98 -13.92 15.41
C ASN A 155 21.42 -15.36 15.41
N PRO A 156 20.12 -15.55 15.10
CA PRO A 156 19.47 -16.84 15.25
C PRO A 156 20.04 -17.97 14.37
N LYS A 157 20.65 -17.64 13.24
CA LYS A 157 21.27 -18.63 12.34
C LYS A 157 22.69 -19.01 12.74
N ALA A 158 23.41 -18.11 13.40
CA ALA A 158 24.82 -18.30 13.76
C ALA A 158 25.03 -18.76 15.22
N ALA A 159 24.08 -18.46 16.13
CA ALA A 159 24.17 -18.81 17.55
C ALA A 159 23.03 -19.74 18.00
N PRO A 160 23.05 -21.02 17.59
CA PRO A 160 21.99 -21.97 17.91
C PRO A 160 21.91 -22.30 19.41
N ALA A 161 22.94 -22.02 20.20
CA ALA A 161 22.86 -22.13 21.67
C ALA A 161 21.92 -21.07 22.30
N LEU A 162 21.75 -19.93 21.63
CA LEU A 162 20.95 -18.80 22.09
C LEU A 162 19.55 -18.78 21.47
N TRP A 163 19.39 -19.41 20.29
CA TRP A 163 18.17 -19.35 19.50
C TRP A 163 17.76 -20.73 19.01
N ALA A 164 16.47 -21.03 19.06
CA ALA A 164 15.90 -22.23 18.45
C ALA A 164 14.74 -21.85 17.53
N PRO A 165 14.68 -22.41 16.30
CA PRO A 165 13.56 -22.18 15.40
C PRO A 165 12.26 -22.74 16.00
N TYR A 166 11.14 -22.15 15.62
CA TYR A 166 9.83 -22.77 15.83
C TYR A 166 9.54 -23.77 14.71
N HIS A 167 9.01 -24.92 15.07
CA HIS A 167 8.56 -25.94 14.13
C HIS A 167 7.04 -26.07 14.19
N GLY A 168 6.39 -25.99 13.03
CA GLY A 168 4.94 -26.16 12.95
C GLY A 168 4.56 -27.64 13.09
N ALA A 169 3.37 -27.92 13.60
CA ALA A 169 2.80 -29.26 13.67
C ALA A 169 1.81 -29.57 12.52
N THR A 170 1.54 -28.61 11.64
CA THR A 170 0.67 -28.80 10.47
C THR A 170 1.39 -28.52 9.15
N PRO A 171 0.91 -29.04 8.02
CA PRO A 171 1.49 -28.72 6.71
C PRO A 171 1.51 -27.23 6.38
N GLU A 172 0.52 -26.47 6.84
CA GLU A 172 0.38 -25.03 6.57
C GLU A 172 1.37 -24.18 7.37
N THR A 173 1.88 -24.71 8.49
CA THR A 173 2.88 -24.07 9.35
C THR A 173 4.26 -24.72 9.19
N ALA A 174 4.41 -25.70 8.30
CA ALA A 174 5.71 -26.30 7.99
C ALA A 174 6.63 -25.24 7.38
N LEU A 175 7.80 -25.06 7.98
CA LEU A 175 8.87 -24.20 7.46
C LEU A 175 9.95 -25.08 6.81
N ALA A 176 10.84 -24.45 6.03
CA ALA A 176 11.98 -25.14 5.45
C ALA A 176 12.78 -25.86 6.54
N TRP A 177 13.29 -27.05 6.21
CA TRP A 177 14.10 -27.82 7.16
C TRP A 177 15.35 -27.05 7.59
N ILE A 178 15.62 -27.08 8.88
CA ILE A 178 16.84 -26.56 9.50
C ILE A 178 17.45 -27.69 10.31
N ALA A 179 18.73 -27.98 10.09
CA ALA A 179 19.44 -29.03 10.83
C ALA A 179 19.47 -28.71 12.33
N PRO A 180 18.90 -29.57 13.20
CA PRO A 180 18.99 -29.38 14.64
C PRO A 180 20.44 -29.48 15.12
N THR A 181 20.79 -28.67 16.09
CA THR A 181 22.14 -28.58 16.67
C THR A 181 22.23 -29.21 18.06
N GLY A 182 21.09 -29.45 18.71
CA GLY A 182 21.02 -30.01 20.05
C GLY A 182 19.63 -30.51 20.43
N ALA A 183 19.42 -30.70 21.74
CA ALA A 183 18.15 -31.21 22.25
C ALA A 183 17.05 -30.13 22.28
N HIS A 184 17.45 -28.86 22.30
CA HIS A 184 16.55 -27.72 22.41
C HIS A 184 15.90 -27.35 21.08
N ASP A 185 16.50 -27.66 19.93
CA ASP A 185 16.00 -27.36 18.59
C ASP A 185 15.64 -28.61 17.77
N LEU A 186 15.51 -29.77 18.41
CA LEU A 186 15.09 -31.00 17.74
C LEU A 186 13.64 -30.90 17.22
N TYR A 187 13.34 -31.59 16.13
CA TYR A 187 11.95 -31.77 15.68
C TYR A 187 11.23 -32.75 16.60
N LYS A 188 10.19 -32.29 17.28
CA LYS A 188 9.34 -33.10 18.16
C LYS A 188 8.43 -34.01 17.34
N GLN A 189 8.01 -35.14 17.93
CA GLN A 189 7.01 -36.00 17.29
C GLN A 189 5.78 -35.19 16.84
N GLY A 190 5.42 -35.35 15.57
CA GLY A 190 4.28 -34.66 14.96
C GLY A 190 4.63 -33.34 14.27
N GLU A 191 5.80 -32.75 14.52
CA GLU A 191 6.24 -31.54 13.84
C GLU A 191 6.54 -31.78 12.36
N CYS A 192 6.31 -30.76 11.55
CA CYS A 192 6.41 -30.76 10.10
C CYS A 192 7.55 -29.86 9.63
N MET A 193 8.13 -30.24 8.49
CA MET A 193 9.14 -29.45 7.78
C MET A 193 8.90 -29.57 6.28
N VAL A 194 9.26 -28.54 5.54
CA VAL A 194 9.39 -28.59 4.08
C VAL A 194 10.80 -29.08 3.76
N TRP A 195 10.90 -30.25 3.15
CA TRP A 195 12.17 -30.83 2.72
C TRP A 195 12.71 -30.13 1.46
N THR A 196 13.94 -30.44 1.08
CA THR A 196 14.69 -29.76 -0.01
C THR A 196 14.03 -29.93 -1.39
N ASP A 197 13.21 -30.96 -1.57
CA ASP A 197 12.38 -31.23 -2.75
C ASP A 197 11.01 -30.53 -2.71
N GLY A 198 10.73 -29.75 -1.67
CA GLY A 198 9.47 -29.05 -1.44
C GLY A 198 8.37 -29.89 -0.80
N ILE A 199 8.64 -31.16 -0.47
CA ILE A 199 7.65 -32.05 0.15
C ILE A 199 7.56 -31.75 1.65
N VAL A 200 6.33 -31.67 2.17
CA VAL A 200 6.09 -31.59 3.61
C VAL A 200 6.29 -32.98 4.23
N MET A 201 7.28 -33.08 5.11
CA MET A 201 7.56 -34.26 5.92
C MET A 201 7.05 -34.05 7.35
N ARG A 202 6.81 -35.16 8.07
CA ARG A 202 6.40 -35.14 9.49
C ARG A 202 7.31 -36.03 10.31
N ALA A 203 7.82 -35.50 11.42
CA ALA A 203 8.62 -36.26 12.37
C ALA A 203 7.74 -37.31 13.08
N LYS A 204 8.11 -38.60 12.96
CA LYS A 204 7.38 -39.70 13.64
C LYS A 204 7.77 -39.90 15.10
N ARG A 205 8.88 -39.29 15.52
CA ARG A 205 9.44 -39.28 16.88
C ARG A 205 10.32 -38.05 17.00
N ASP A 206 10.70 -37.70 18.22
CA ASP A 206 11.74 -36.69 18.46
C ASP A 206 13.00 -37.07 17.67
N THR A 207 13.47 -36.16 16.81
CA THR A 207 14.60 -36.42 15.91
C THR A 207 15.44 -35.17 15.67
N ASN A 208 16.76 -35.36 15.67
CA ASN A 208 17.74 -34.42 15.16
C ASN A 208 18.27 -34.81 13.77
N PHE A 209 17.83 -35.95 13.23
CA PHE A 209 18.21 -36.44 11.90
C PHE A 209 17.31 -35.86 10.82
N SER A 210 17.87 -35.66 9.64
CA SER A 210 17.11 -35.35 8.43
C SER A 210 16.19 -36.51 8.01
N PRO A 211 15.15 -36.25 7.20
CA PRO A 211 14.34 -37.29 6.59
C PRO A 211 15.14 -38.31 5.75
N GLU A 212 16.28 -37.92 5.17
CA GLU A 212 17.15 -38.83 4.41
C GLU A 212 17.97 -39.77 5.31
N GLU A 213 18.44 -39.27 6.45
CA GLU A 213 19.17 -40.06 7.45
C GLU A 213 18.25 -41.00 8.25
N SER A 214 16.96 -40.66 8.34
CA SER A 214 15.96 -41.46 9.06
C SER A 214 14.63 -41.58 8.28
N PRO A 215 14.60 -42.34 7.16
CA PRO A 215 13.43 -42.43 6.26
C PRO A 215 12.25 -43.25 6.81
N SER A 216 12.33 -43.72 8.06
CA SER A 216 11.43 -44.68 8.69
C SER A 216 10.01 -44.20 8.86
#